data_AF-A0A316GQ41-F1
#
_entry.id   AF-A0A316GQ41-F1
#
_cell.length_a   1.000
_cell.length_b   1.000
_cell.length_c   1.000
_cell.angle_alpha   90.00
_cell.angle_beta   90.00
_cell.angle_gamma   90.00
#
_symmetry.space_group_name_H-M   'P 1'
#
loop_
_entity.id
_entity.type
_entity.pdbx_description
1 polymer ?
#
loop_
_entity_poly.entity_id
_entity_poly.type
_entity_poly.pdbx_seq_one_letter_code
_entity_poly.pdbx_strand_id
1 'polypeptide(L)'
;MQEEPKVAIVVHAFHMEVFEEILGLVRALPARHKLFVTTVPDREMAARSRLEASGRDFALQVSGNRGRDVLPFLRMFPILRAEGFDLLVKVHTKKSSHRADGDIWRRAMLEALLLPDMLERSIEAFRSDPSLGIVGPDGHFLSIANYIGGNRAGVLSIGSRLGLSEQQVLGAGFFAGTMFMARGDALQPIIDLNFQDDDFEAEDGQVDSTLAHALERSMMLGAFSLGRRVASSANPAAEAIINDSYDFARKTNSRSKFGSVIRWMRNRPKL
;
A
#
# COMPACT_ATOMS: atom_id res chain seq x y z
N MET A 1 -4.86 30.78 7.78
CA MET A 1 -4.79 29.47 8.48
C MET A 1 -4.96 28.42 7.41
N GLN A 2 -4.04 27.46 7.26
CA GLN A 2 -4.28 26.34 6.36
C GLN A 2 -5.43 25.52 6.94
N GLU A 3 -6.43 25.16 6.14
CA GLU A 3 -7.50 24.28 6.57
C GLU A 3 -6.93 22.92 6.97
N GLU A 4 -7.54 22.31 7.99
CA GLU A 4 -7.13 20.98 8.44
C GLU A 4 -7.42 19.94 7.35
N PRO A 5 -6.43 19.13 6.92
CA PRO A 5 -6.63 18.20 5.82
C PRO A 5 -7.69 17.15 6.16
N LYS A 6 -8.64 16.92 5.26
CA LYS A 6 -9.63 15.85 5.42
C LYS A 6 -8.98 14.50 5.14
N VAL A 7 -9.12 13.58 6.08
CA VAL A 7 -8.53 12.23 6.00
C VAL A 7 -9.62 11.18 5.88
N ALA A 8 -9.56 10.39 4.81
CA ALA A 8 -10.39 9.21 4.59
C ALA A 8 -9.72 7.96 5.16
N ILE A 9 -10.47 7.08 5.83
CA ILE A 9 -9.97 5.77 6.26
C ILE A 9 -10.57 4.72 5.33
N VAL A 10 -9.75 4.18 4.43
CA VAL A 10 -10.16 3.22 3.40
C VAL A 10 -9.85 1.80 3.86
N VAL A 11 -10.87 0.96 4.01
CA VAL A 11 -10.74 -0.40 4.54
C VAL A 11 -11.26 -1.41 3.53
N HIS A 12 -10.44 -2.39 3.16
CA HIS A 12 -10.94 -3.60 2.52
C HIS A 12 -11.28 -4.68 3.57
N ALA A 13 -12.57 -4.88 3.81
CA ALA A 13 -13.13 -5.73 4.86
C ALA A 13 -13.57 -7.10 4.30
N PHE A 14 -12.65 -8.06 4.30
CA PHE A 14 -12.86 -9.45 3.95
C PHE A 14 -12.93 -10.36 5.19
N HIS A 15 -12.03 -10.16 6.16
CA HIS A 15 -12.04 -10.85 7.46
C HIS A 15 -12.70 -9.97 8.53
N MET A 16 -13.91 -10.34 8.95
CA MET A 16 -14.78 -9.52 9.79
C MET A 16 -14.29 -9.35 11.24
N GLU A 17 -13.59 -10.34 11.75
CA GLU A 17 -12.92 -10.32 13.05
C GLU A 17 -11.81 -9.27 13.10
N VAL A 18 -11.04 -9.13 12.00
CA VAL A 18 -10.02 -8.08 11.88
C VAL A 18 -10.67 -6.72 11.60
N PHE A 19 -11.80 -6.72 10.88
CA PHE A 19 -12.54 -5.49 10.67
C PHE A 19 -13.02 -4.88 12.00
N GLU A 20 -13.44 -5.72 12.96
CA GLU A 20 -13.77 -5.27 14.32
C GLU A 20 -12.54 -4.68 15.04
N GLU A 21 -11.35 -5.28 14.89
CA GLU A 21 -10.10 -4.72 15.43
C GLU A 21 -9.82 -3.32 14.86
N ILE A 22 -9.99 -3.14 13.54
CA ILE A 22 -9.81 -1.85 12.86
C ILE A 22 -10.82 -0.83 13.38
N LEU A 23 -12.11 -1.20 13.51
CA LEU A 23 -13.13 -0.30 14.07
C LEU A 23 -12.81 0.09 15.52
N GLY A 24 -12.22 -0.82 16.30
CA GLY A 24 -11.71 -0.52 17.64
C GLY A 24 -10.67 0.61 17.65
N LEU A 25 -9.69 0.55 16.76
CA LEU A 25 -8.70 1.63 16.58
C LEU A 25 -9.35 2.93 16.10
N VAL A 26 -10.23 2.83 15.10
CA VAL A 26 -10.93 3.99 14.53
C VAL A 26 -11.80 4.69 15.56
N ARG A 27 -12.43 3.97 16.50
CA ARG A 27 -13.25 4.58 17.57
C ARG A 27 -12.47 5.58 18.43
N ALA A 28 -11.16 5.38 18.61
CA ALA A 28 -10.29 6.28 19.37
C ALA A 28 -9.91 7.55 18.59
N LEU A 29 -10.16 7.59 17.28
CA LEU A 29 -9.83 8.73 16.43
C LEU A 29 -10.91 9.81 16.46
N PRO A 30 -10.59 11.07 16.14
CA PRO A 30 -11.59 12.13 15.97
C PRO A 30 -12.70 11.76 14.98
N ALA A 31 -13.94 12.20 15.23
CA ALA A 31 -15.11 11.85 14.40
C ALA A 31 -15.08 12.42 12.97
N ARG A 32 -14.16 13.36 12.68
CA ARG A 32 -14.00 13.99 11.36
C ARG A 32 -13.47 13.03 10.27
N HIS A 33 -12.94 11.88 10.66
CA HIS A 33 -12.45 10.88 9.71
C HIS A 33 -13.58 9.95 9.26
N LYS A 34 -13.88 9.99 7.96
CA LYS A 34 -14.90 9.15 7.33
C LYS A 34 -14.34 7.78 6.94
N LEU A 35 -15.16 6.74 7.07
CA LEU A 35 -14.82 5.39 6.63
C LEU A 35 -15.25 5.16 5.18
N PHE A 36 -14.36 4.61 4.37
CA PHE A 36 -14.67 4.12 3.02
C PHE A 36 -14.37 2.63 2.99
N VAL A 37 -15.41 1.81 3.04
CA VAL A 37 -15.27 0.37 3.21
C VAL A 37 -15.64 -0.35 1.92
N THR A 38 -14.80 -1.30 1.53
CA THR A 38 -15.10 -2.25 0.47
C THR A 38 -15.23 -3.65 1.06
N THR A 39 -16.15 -4.45 0.53
CA THR A 39 -16.34 -5.85 0.95
C THR A 39 -16.90 -6.70 -0.19
N VAL A 40 -17.08 -7.99 0.07
CA VAL A 40 -17.64 -8.98 -0.86
C VAL A 40 -19.12 -9.27 -0.52
N PRO A 41 -19.94 -9.74 -1.48
CA PRO A 41 -21.39 -9.89 -1.27
C PRO A 41 -21.76 -10.74 -0.05
N ASP A 42 -21.04 -11.83 0.20
CA ASP A 42 -21.29 -12.74 1.33
C ASP A 42 -20.85 -12.18 2.70
N ARG A 43 -20.30 -10.96 2.73
CA ARG A 43 -19.91 -10.23 3.94
C ARG A 43 -20.63 -8.89 4.10
N GLU A 44 -21.41 -8.45 3.11
CA GLU A 44 -22.07 -7.14 3.11
C GLU A 44 -22.87 -6.88 4.40
N MET A 45 -23.80 -7.77 4.74
CA MET A 45 -24.66 -7.59 5.92
C MET A 45 -23.84 -7.46 7.21
N ALA A 46 -22.78 -8.27 7.33
CA ALA A 46 -21.91 -8.29 8.50
C ALA A 46 -21.03 -7.03 8.59
N ALA A 47 -20.55 -6.51 7.44
CA ALA A 47 -19.80 -5.26 7.38
C ALA A 47 -20.70 -4.06 7.68
N ARG A 48 -21.89 -3.99 7.06
CA ARG A 48 -22.88 -2.93 7.24
C ARG A 48 -23.31 -2.80 8.70
N SER A 49 -23.68 -3.91 9.33
CA SER A 49 -24.10 -3.91 10.74
C SER A 49 -23.02 -3.35 11.68
N ARG A 50 -21.74 -3.71 11.45
CA ARG A 50 -20.62 -3.16 12.24
C ARG A 50 -20.37 -1.68 11.99
N LEU A 51 -20.52 -1.23 10.75
CA LEU A 51 -20.41 0.17 10.37
C LEU A 51 -21.49 1.02 11.01
N GLU A 52 -22.75 0.58 10.95
CA GLU A 52 -23.88 1.24 11.63
C GLU A 52 -23.65 1.30 13.15
N ALA A 53 -23.22 0.20 13.77
CA ALA A 53 -22.90 0.16 15.20
C ALA A 53 -21.71 1.06 15.59
N SER A 54 -20.83 1.40 14.65
CA SER A 54 -19.67 2.26 14.92
C SER A 54 -20.05 3.74 15.11
N GLY A 55 -21.22 4.17 14.63
CA GLY A 55 -21.67 5.57 14.66
C GLY A 55 -20.82 6.54 13.83
N ARG A 56 -19.94 6.02 12.96
CA ARG A 56 -19.07 6.82 12.06
C ARG A 56 -19.81 7.13 10.77
N ASP A 57 -19.50 8.26 10.14
CA ASP A 57 -19.85 8.46 8.73
C ASP A 57 -19.10 7.42 7.88
N PHE A 58 -19.82 6.77 6.97
CA PHE A 58 -19.24 5.74 6.11
C PHE A 58 -19.85 5.68 4.71
N ALA A 59 -19.02 5.24 3.76
CA ALA A 59 -19.45 4.71 2.47
C ALA A 59 -19.11 3.22 2.42
N LEU A 60 -20.04 2.38 1.95
CA LEU A 60 -19.83 0.94 1.77
C LEU A 60 -20.03 0.57 0.30
N GLN A 61 -19.03 -0.04 -0.31
CA GLN A 61 -19.09 -0.60 -1.65
C GLN A 61 -18.89 -2.11 -1.62
N VAL A 62 -19.73 -2.83 -2.36
CA VAL A 62 -19.65 -4.27 -2.50
C VAL A 62 -19.17 -4.61 -3.89
N SER A 63 -18.17 -5.48 -3.99
CA SER A 63 -17.61 -5.94 -5.26
C SER A 63 -17.26 -7.42 -5.21
N GLY A 64 -17.10 -8.06 -6.38
CA GLY A 64 -16.62 -9.43 -6.44
C GLY A 64 -15.23 -9.60 -5.79
N ASN A 65 -14.89 -10.83 -5.42
CA ASN A 65 -13.57 -11.18 -4.89
C ASN A 65 -12.55 -11.24 -6.04
N ARG A 66 -12.16 -10.07 -6.57
CA ARG A 66 -11.20 -9.95 -7.67
C ARG A 66 -10.22 -8.81 -7.38
N GLY A 67 -8.94 -9.04 -7.65
CA GLY A 67 -7.89 -8.07 -7.35
C GLY A 67 -7.68 -7.78 -5.85
N ARG A 68 -8.25 -8.61 -4.97
CA ARG A 68 -8.10 -8.57 -3.51
C ARG A 68 -8.42 -7.19 -2.93
N ASP A 69 -7.53 -6.60 -2.14
CA ASP A 69 -7.69 -5.26 -1.58
C ASP A 69 -7.32 -4.13 -2.56
N VAL A 70 -6.72 -4.47 -3.71
CA VAL A 70 -6.18 -3.50 -4.66
C VAL A 70 -7.27 -2.99 -5.60
N LEU A 71 -7.95 -3.88 -6.33
CA LEU A 71 -8.98 -3.46 -7.29
C LEU A 71 -10.14 -2.69 -6.59
N PRO A 72 -10.72 -3.17 -5.47
CA PRO A 72 -11.73 -2.42 -4.75
C PRO A 72 -11.23 -1.04 -4.29
N PHE A 73 -9.96 -0.92 -3.89
CA PHE A 73 -9.36 0.37 -3.56
C PHE A 73 -9.29 1.31 -4.78
N LEU A 74 -8.86 0.82 -5.94
CA LEU A 74 -8.83 1.61 -7.18
C LEU A 74 -10.23 2.13 -7.56
N ARG A 75 -11.29 1.37 -7.27
CA ARG A 75 -12.69 1.77 -7.51
C ARG A 75 -13.22 2.75 -6.46
N MET A 76 -12.81 2.60 -5.21
CA MET A 76 -13.20 3.49 -4.11
C MET A 76 -12.48 4.86 -4.18
N PHE A 77 -11.29 4.91 -4.75
CA PHE A 77 -10.46 6.11 -4.76
C PHE A 77 -11.10 7.31 -5.50
N PRO A 78 -11.70 7.19 -6.70
CA PRO A 78 -12.40 8.31 -7.32
C PRO A 78 -13.54 8.87 -6.46
N ILE A 79 -14.24 8.01 -5.72
CA ILE A 79 -15.36 8.39 -4.84
C ILE A 79 -14.86 9.26 -3.69
N LEU A 80 -13.84 8.81 -2.95
CA LEU A 80 -13.29 9.61 -1.85
C LEU A 80 -12.67 10.93 -2.34
N ARG A 81 -12.08 10.96 -3.54
CA ARG A 81 -11.54 12.20 -4.12
C ARG A 81 -12.65 13.18 -4.51
N ALA A 82 -13.76 12.68 -5.06
CA ALA A 82 -14.93 13.51 -5.38
C ALA A 82 -15.59 14.12 -4.13
N GLU A 83 -15.49 13.44 -2.98
CA GLU A 83 -15.93 13.99 -1.69
C GLU A 83 -14.94 14.99 -1.05
N GLY A 84 -13.80 15.26 -1.71
CA GLY A 84 -12.84 16.27 -1.28
C GLY A 84 -11.91 15.82 -0.15
N PHE A 85 -11.60 14.52 -0.05
CA PHE A 85 -10.56 14.03 0.87
C PHE A 85 -9.17 14.20 0.26
N ASP A 86 -8.31 14.94 0.96
CA ASP A 86 -6.93 15.24 0.54
C ASP A 86 -5.96 14.12 0.89
N LEU A 87 -6.18 13.50 2.05
CA LEU A 87 -5.37 12.43 2.60
C LEU A 87 -6.23 11.18 2.75
N LEU A 88 -5.60 10.02 2.65
CA LEU A 88 -6.24 8.75 2.96
C LEU A 88 -5.30 7.84 3.73
N VAL A 89 -5.87 6.99 4.58
CA VAL A 89 -5.20 5.85 5.20
C VAL A 89 -5.84 4.60 4.62
N LYS A 90 -5.06 3.83 3.85
CA LYS A 90 -5.49 2.55 3.29
C LYS A 90 -5.04 1.42 4.20
N VAL A 91 -5.99 0.60 4.65
CA VAL A 91 -5.75 -0.63 5.42
C VAL A 91 -6.63 -1.76 4.90
N HIS A 92 -6.35 -2.99 5.30
CA HIS A 92 -7.16 -4.14 4.93
C HIS A 92 -7.14 -5.22 6.01
N THR A 93 -8.00 -6.21 5.83
CA THR A 93 -8.22 -7.28 6.82
C THR A 93 -7.49 -8.59 6.50
N LYS A 94 -6.71 -8.66 5.42
CA LYS A 94 -5.99 -9.88 4.99
C LYS A 94 -5.27 -10.57 6.16
N LYS A 95 -5.44 -11.89 6.25
CA LYS A 95 -4.76 -12.75 7.22
C LYS A 95 -3.64 -13.55 6.57
N SER A 96 -2.57 -13.77 7.33
CA SER A 96 -1.52 -14.73 7.01
C SER A 96 -1.94 -16.09 7.62
N SER A 97 -2.61 -16.95 6.85
CA SER A 97 -3.27 -18.18 7.33
C SER A 97 -2.35 -19.27 7.94
N HIS A 98 -1.03 -19.07 7.98
CA HIS A 98 -0.06 -20.13 8.33
C HIS A 98 1.04 -19.74 9.33
N ARG A 99 0.99 -18.58 9.98
CA ARG A 99 2.00 -18.22 11.00
C ARG A 99 1.42 -17.36 12.12
N ALA A 100 1.78 -17.69 13.38
CA ALA A 100 1.38 -16.92 14.56
C ALA A 100 1.92 -15.48 14.57
N ASP A 101 3.04 -15.24 13.88
CA ASP A 101 3.63 -13.91 13.73
C ASP A 101 2.84 -13.01 12.75
N GLY A 102 2.02 -13.56 11.85
CA GLY A 102 1.28 -12.78 10.86
C GLY A 102 0.21 -11.87 11.47
N ASP A 103 -0.43 -12.32 12.56
CA ASP A 103 -1.38 -11.49 13.31
C ASP A 103 -0.67 -10.35 14.05
N ILE A 104 0.49 -10.62 14.64
CA ILE A 104 1.33 -9.62 15.31
C ILE A 104 1.77 -8.55 14.31
N TRP A 105 2.24 -8.97 13.13
CA TRP A 105 2.70 -8.08 12.07
C TRP A 105 1.56 -7.24 11.49
N ARG A 106 0.38 -7.83 11.25
CA ARG A 106 -0.79 -7.06 10.84
C ARG A 106 -1.14 -6.01 11.89
N ARG A 107 -1.18 -6.40 13.17
CA ARG A 107 -1.50 -5.47 14.26
C ARG A 107 -0.50 -4.32 14.32
N ALA A 108 0.80 -4.60 14.18
CA ALA A 108 1.83 -3.57 14.12
C ALA A 108 1.61 -2.58 12.95
N MET A 109 1.27 -3.05 11.75
CA MET A 109 0.94 -2.17 10.62
C MET A 109 -0.30 -1.31 10.88
N LEU A 110 -1.35 -1.90 11.46
CA LEU A 110 -2.57 -1.17 11.78
C LEU A 110 -2.30 -0.10 12.85
N GLU A 111 -1.59 -0.45 13.92
CA GLU A 111 -1.24 0.48 15.00
C GLU A 111 -0.35 1.62 14.50
N ALA A 112 0.62 1.30 13.63
CA ALA A 112 1.51 2.28 13.00
C ALA A 112 0.79 3.32 12.13
N LEU A 113 -0.46 3.05 11.70
CA LEU A 113 -1.25 3.92 10.83
C LEU A 113 -2.52 4.49 11.49
N LEU A 114 -3.05 3.83 12.52
CA LEU A 114 -4.37 4.14 13.10
C LEU A 114 -4.35 4.42 14.60
N LEU A 115 -3.23 4.24 15.31
CA LEU A 115 -3.15 4.79 16.68
C LEU A 115 -3.23 6.32 16.60
N PRO A 116 -3.98 6.99 17.51
CA PRO A 116 -4.20 8.43 17.46
C PRO A 116 -2.92 9.25 17.29
N ASP A 117 -1.91 9.01 18.12
CA ASP A 117 -0.63 9.74 18.06
C ASP A 117 0.16 9.47 16.77
N MET A 118 0.05 8.26 16.21
CA MET A 118 0.73 7.88 14.97
C MET A 118 0.06 8.50 13.75
N LEU A 119 -1.27 8.51 13.74
CA LEU A 119 -2.06 9.16 12.69
C LEU A 119 -1.83 10.67 12.70
N GLU A 120 -1.94 11.33 13.86
CA GLU A 120 -1.75 12.78 13.96
C GLU A 120 -0.33 13.22 13.61
N ARG A 121 0.69 12.43 14.00
CA ARG A 121 2.08 12.66 13.55
C ARG A 121 2.19 12.62 12.02
N SER A 122 1.54 11.66 11.38
CA SER A 122 1.56 11.54 9.92
C SER A 122 0.81 12.70 9.25
N ILE A 123 -0.34 13.10 9.79
CA ILE A 123 -1.11 14.27 9.33
C ILE A 123 -0.27 15.55 9.43
N GLU A 124 0.43 15.77 10.55
CA GLU A 124 1.36 16.90 10.72
C GLU A 124 2.48 16.88 9.69
N ALA A 125 3.06 15.71 9.42
CA ALA A 125 4.11 15.59 8.41
C ALA A 125 3.60 15.95 7.00
N PHE A 126 2.39 15.50 6.62
CA PHE A 126 1.77 15.90 5.35
C PHE A 126 1.44 17.39 5.28
N ARG A 127 1.09 18.00 6.41
CA ARG A 127 0.80 19.43 6.49
C ARG A 127 2.06 20.29 6.40
N SER A 128 3.15 19.86 7.04
CA SER A 128 4.43 20.57 7.06
C SER A 128 5.26 20.40 5.79
N ASP A 129 5.12 19.28 5.08
CA ASP A 129 5.91 18.98 3.88
C ASP A 129 5.01 18.65 2.66
N PRO A 130 4.81 19.61 1.74
CA PRO A 130 4.07 19.39 0.50
C PRO A 130 4.72 18.34 -0.43
N SER A 131 6.01 18.03 -0.28
CA SER A 131 6.71 17.01 -1.08
C SER A 131 6.45 15.59 -0.59
N LEU A 132 5.98 15.41 0.65
CA LEU A 132 5.60 14.12 1.20
C LEU A 132 4.35 13.58 0.48
N GLY A 133 4.50 12.42 -0.15
CA GLY A 133 3.46 11.74 -0.91
C GLY A 133 2.84 10.58 -0.14
N ILE A 134 3.65 9.73 0.49
CA ILE A 134 3.19 8.50 1.15
C ILE A 134 3.96 8.25 2.45
N VAL A 135 3.26 7.82 3.50
CA VAL A 135 3.80 7.30 4.75
C VAL A 135 3.31 5.87 4.93
N GLY A 136 4.19 4.90 5.11
CA GLY A 136 3.80 3.51 5.38
C GLY A 136 4.31 2.99 6.72
N PRO A 137 3.88 1.79 7.13
CA PRO A 137 4.22 1.24 8.44
C PRO A 137 5.73 0.94 8.52
N ASP A 138 6.33 1.35 9.63
CA ASP A 138 7.78 1.19 9.86
C ASP A 138 8.24 -0.27 9.77
N GLY A 139 9.40 -0.51 9.15
CA GLY A 139 9.94 -1.85 8.93
C GLY A 139 9.32 -2.63 7.76
N HIS A 140 8.31 -2.09 7.07
CA HIS A 140 7.66 -2.76 5.93
C HIS A 140 8.02 -2.20 4.56
N PHE A 141 8.93 -1.24 4.49
CA PHE A 141 9.42 -0.69 3.22
C PHE A 141 10.50 -1.58 2.62
N LEU A 142 10.19 -2.27 1.52
CA LEU A 142 11.04 -3.28 0.90
C LEU A 142 11.55 -2.84 -0.47
N SER A 143 12.74 -3.31 -0.85
CA SER A 143 13.25 -3.13 -2.21
C SER A 143 12.37 -3.84 -3.23
N ILE A 144 11.96 -3.14 -4.29
CA ILE A 144 11.26 -3.77 -5.42
C ILE A 144 12.17 -4.84 -6.02
N ALA A 145 13.43 -4.53 -6.35
CA ALA A 145 14.35 -5.49 -6.97
C ALA A 145 14.50 -6.82 -6.18
N ASN A 146 14.55 -6.76 -4.85
CA ASN A 146 14.76 -7.95 -4.01
C ASN A 146 13.48 -8.80 -3.82
N TYR A 147 12.30 -8.20 -4.03
CA TYR A 147 11.01 -8.81 -3.72
C TYR A 147 10.02 -8.78 -4.90
N ILE A 148 10.49 -8.50 -6.11
CA ILE A 148 9.65 -8.35 -7.31
C ILE A 148 8.91 -9.65 -7.68
N GLY A 149 9.50 -10.80 -7.33
CA GLY A 149 8.90 -12.12 -7.54
C GLY A 149 8.59 -12.39 -9.00
N GLY A 150 7.49 -13.12 -9.24
CA GLY A 150 6.97 -13.35 -10.58
C GLY A 150 6.35 -12.12 -11.25
N ASN A 151 6.17 -11.00 -10.52
CA ASN A 151 5.50 -9.80 -11.03
C ASN A 151 6.42 -8.87 -11.85
N ARG A 152 7.64 -9.30 -12.18
CA ARG A 152 8.62 -8.42 -12.83
C ARG A 152 8.10 -7.74 -14.08
N ALA A 153 7.47 -8.50 -14.98
CA ALA A 153 6.91 -7.93 -16.21
C ALA A 153 5.80 -6.91 -15.91
N GLY A 154 4.90 -7.23 -14.97
CA GLY A 154 3.82 -6.34 -14.54
C GLY A 154 4.32 -5.04 -13.93
N VAL A 155 5.26 -5.12 -12.98
CA VAL A 155 5.83 -3.95 -12.29
C VAL A 155 6.59 -3.05 -13.26
N LEU A 156 7.40 -3.62 -14.16
CA LEU A 156 8.10 -2.83 -15.19
C LEU A 156 7.13 -2.18 -16.18
N SER A 157 6.07 -2.89 -16.59
CA SER A 157 5.03 -2.35 -17.47
C SER A 157 4.31 -1.16 -16.81
N ILE A 158 3.92 -1.31 -15.54
CA ILE A 158 3.32 -0.23 -14.74
C ILE A 158 4.28 0.98 -14.67
N GLY A 159 5.53 0.75 -14.27
CA GLY A 159 6.53 1.82 -14.16
C GLY A 159 6.79 2.54 -15.49
N SER A 160 6.87 1.81 -16.61
CA SER A 160 7.02 2.40 -17.93
C SER A 160 5.83 3.28 -18.32
N ARG A 161 4.60 2.87 -18.00
CA ARG A 161 3.39 3.68 -18.23
C ARG A 161 3.35 4.94 -17.36
N LEU A 162 4.07 4.95 -16.24
CA LEU A 162 4.28 6.12 -15.38
C LEU A 162 5.46 7.00 -15.84
N GLY A 163 6.13 6.65 -16.95
CA GLY A 163 7.30 7.38 -17.44
C GLY A 163 8.61 7.10 -16.69
N LEU A 164 8.66 6.03 -15.89
CA LEU A 164 9.86 5.62 -15.17
C LEU A 164 10.71 4.65 -16.01
N SER A 165 12.02 4.84 -15.98
CA SER A 165 12.97 3.85 -16.50
C SER A 165 12.99 2.59 -15.65
N GLU A 166 13.42 1.48 -16.24
CA GLU A 166 13.61 0.22 -15.50
C GLU A 166 14.54 0.39 -14.29
N GLN A 167 15.61 1.19 -14.42
CA GLN A 167 16.53 1.46 -13.30
C GLN A 167 15.84 2.19 -12.15
N GLN A 168 14.99 3.17 -12.44
CA GLN A 168 14.21 3.88 -11.43
C GLN A 168 13.22 2.94 -10.73
N VAL A 169 12.53 2.08 -11.49
CA VAL A 169 11.57 1.11 -10.93
C VAL A 169 12.27 0.10 -10.03
N LEU A 170 13.39 -0.47 -10.47
CA LEU A 170 14.12 -1.46 -9.69
C LEU A 170 14.88 -0.88 -8.50
N GLY A 171 15.28 0.40 -8.59
CA GLY A 171 15.89 1.13 -7.48
C GLY A 171 14.90 1.59 -6.40
N ALA A 172 13.61 1.54 -6.67
CA ALA A 172 12.57 1.98 -5.74
C ALA A 172 12.20 0.91 -4.69
N GLY A 173 11.47 1.35 -3.67
CA GLY A 173 10.88 0.49 -2.65
C GLY A 173 9.36 0.55 -2.59
N PHE A 174 8.75 -0.38 -1.86
CA PHE A 174 7.30 -0.47 -1.66
C PHE A 174 6.95 -0.92 -0.25
N PHE A 175 5.78 -0.56 0.26
CA PHE A 175 5.27 -1.12 1.52
C PHE A 175 4.57 -2.45 1.27
N ALA A 176 5.13 -3.52 1.83
CA ALA A 176 4.50 -4.84 1.77
C ALA A 176 3.16 -4.85 2.52
N GLY A 177 2.16 -5.50 1.94
CA GLY A 177 0.80 -5.55 2.49
C GLY A 177 -0.09 -4.37 2.09
N THR A 178 0.31 -3.51 1.14
CA THR A 178 -0.55 -2.46 0.56
C THR A 178 -1.29 -1.61 1.62
N MET A 179 -0.66 -1.35 2.77
CA MET A 179 -1.18 -0.46 3.82
C MET A 179 -0.29 0.77 3.93
N PHE A 180 -0.88 1.95 3.89
CA PHE A 180 -0.16 3.23 3.96
C PHE A 180 -1.14 4.39 4.13
N MET A 181 -0.62 5.52 4.59
CA MET A 181 -1.24 6.83 4.45
C MET A 181 -0.68 7.56 3.22
N ALA A 182 -1.52 8.22 2.44
CA ALA A 182 -1.09 8.91 1.23
C ALA A 182 -1.82 10.23 1.04
N ARG A 183 -1.12 11.17 0.41
CA ARG A 183 -1.75 12.30 -0.28
C ARG A 183 -2.46 11.76 -1.53
N GLY A 184 -3.70 12.18 -1.74
CA GLY A 184 -4.50 11.69 -2.86
C GLY A 184 -3.80 11.89 -4.20
N ASP A 185 -3.23 13.07 -4.45
CA ASP A 185 -2.54 13.34 -5.72
C ASP A 185 -1.30 12.47 -5.97
N ALA A 186 -0.66 11.93 -4.93
CA ALA A 186 0.49 11.03 -5.05
C ALA A 186 0.09 9.64 -5.62
N LEU A 187 -1.18 9.27 -5.52
CA LEU A 187 -1.71 8.03 -6.09
C LEU A 187 -2.41 8.23 -7.43
N GLN A 188 -2.72 9.49 -7.80
CA GLN A 188 -3.42 9.81 -9.03
C GLN A 188 -2.75 9.19 -10.28
N PRO A 189 -1.41 9.18 -10.44
CA PRO A 189 -0.78 8.53 -11.59
C PRO A 189 -1.10 7.05 -11.72
N ILE A 190 -1.22 6.30 -10.61
CA ILE A 190 -1.61 4.89 -10.62
C ILE A 190 -3.09 4.72 -11.02
N ILE A 191 -3.94 5.62 -10.56
CA ILE A 191 -5.38 5.62 -10.85
C ILE A 191 -5.63 5.94 -12.33
N ASP A 192 -4.88 6.88 -12.89
CA ASP A 192 -4.98 7.30 -14.30
C ASP A 192 -4.53 6.21 -15.28
N LEU A 193 -3.80 5.19 -14.82
CA LEU A 193 -3.55 3.97 -15.60
C LEU A 193 -4.84 3.19 -15.88
N ASN A 194 -5.94 3.50 -15.18
CA ASN A 194 -7.30 3.05 -15.47
C ASN A 194 -7.41 1.54 -15.71
N PHE A 195 -6.84 0.74 -14.80
CA PHE A 195 -6.98 -0.71 -14.84
C PHE A 195 -8.46 -1.11 -14.76
N GLN A 196 -8.86 -2.03 -15.64
CA GLN A 196 -10.21 -2.57 -15.73
C GLN A 196 -10.31 -3.86 -14.91
N ASP A 197 -11.54 -4.25 -14.58
CA ASP A 197 -11.79 -5.45 -13.78
C ASP A 197 -11.25 -6.72 -14.46
N ASP A 198 -11.31 -6.78 -15.79
CA ASP A 198 -10.82 -7.91 -16.58
C ASP A 198 -9.30 -7.95 -16.77
N ASP A 199 -8.58 -6.89 -16.39
CA ASP A 199 -7.12 -6.92 -16.32
C ASP A 199 -6.62 -7.76 -15.13
N PHE A 200 -7.47 -7.98 -14.12
CA PHE A 200 -7.13 -8.76 -12.94
C PHE A 200 -7.47 -10.24 -13.15
N GLU A 201 -6.62 -11.12 -12.66
CA GLU A 201 -6.85 -12.56 -12.68
C GLU A 201 -8.07 -12.93 -11.81
N ALA A 202 -8.75 -14.04 -12.16
CA ALA A 202 -9.75 -14.63 -11.27
C ALA A 202 -9.08 -15.09 -9.96
N GLU A 203 -9.74 -14.88 -8.83
CA GLU A 203 -9.17 -15.25 -7.53
C GLU A 203 -9.26 -16.77 -7.29
N ASP A 204 -8.09 -17.38 -7.10
CA ASP A 204 -7.88 -18.81 -6.88
C ASP A 204 -6.84 -19.06 -5.76
N GLY A 205 -6.68 -18.10 -4.84
CA GLY A 205 -5.74 -18.19 -3.72
C GLY A 205 -4.28 -17.96 -4.10
N GLN A 206 -4.00 -17.34 -5.25
CA GLN A 206 -2.65 -17.08 -5.74
C GLN A 206 -1.82 -16.27 -4.72
N VAL A 207 -0.55 -16.61 -4.56
CA VAL A 207 0.34 -15.94 -3.59
C VAL A 207 1.35 -15.00 -4.25
N ASP A 208 1.46 -15.02 -5.58
CA ASP A 208 2.33 -14.17 -6.39
C ASP A 208 1.87 -14.18 -7.87
N SER A 209 2.53 -13.41 -8.73
CA SER A 209 2.34 -13.42 -10.20
C SER A 209 0.93 -13.02 -10.65
N THR A 210 0.35 -11.99 -10.04
CA THR A 210 -0.94 -11.42 -10.46
C THR A 210 -0.85 -9.90 -10.55
N LEU A 211 -1.78 -9.27 -11.26
CA LEU A 211 -1.82 -7.81 -11.37
C LEU A 211 -1.96 -7.13 -9.99
N ALA A 212 -2.70 -7.74 -9.06
CA ALA A 212 -2.81 -7.24 -7.69
C ALA A 212 -1.45 -7.20 -6.97
N HIS A 213 -0.62 -8.25 -7.11
CA HIS A 213 0.72 -8.30 -6.53
C HIS A 213 1.72 -7.38 -7.24
N ALA A 214 1.56 -7.17 -8.56
CA ALA A 214 2.33 -6.18 -9.30
C ALA A 214 1.98 -4.75 -8.83
N LEU A 215 0.70 -4.45 -8.63
CA LEU A 215 0.24 -3.15 -8.15
C LEU A 215 0.62 -2.88 -6.70
N GLU A 216 0.59 -3.88 -5.81
CA GLU A 216 1.14 -3.76 -4.44
C GLU A 216 2.57 -3.20 -4.47
N ARG A 217 3.43 -3.73 -5.33
CA ARG A 217 4.82 -3.27 -5.52
C ARG A 217 4.92 -1.93 -6.23
N SER A 218 3.86 -1.50 -6.89
CA SER A 218 3.88 -0.33 -7.76
C SER A 218 3.18 0.90 -7.17
N MET A 219 2.42 0.77 -6.07
CA MET A 219 1.68 1.90 -5.49
C MET A 219 2.58 3.11 -5.22
N MET A 220 3.80 2.88 -4.72
CA MET A 220 4.75 3.95 -4.42
C MET A 220 5.33 4.60 -5.68
N LEU A 221 5.31 3.91 -6.83
CA LEU A 221 5.80 4.45 -8.09
C LEU A 221 4.99 5.67 -8.55
N GLY A 222 3.73 5.80 -8.13
CA GLY A 222 2.94 7.01 -8.37
C GLY A 222 3.52 8.25 -7.66
N ALA A 223 3.99 8.09 -6.43
CA ALA A 223 4.67 9.16 -5.72
C ALA A 223 6.03 9.46 -6.37
N PHE A 224 6.81 8.41 -6.70
CA PHE A 224 8.13 8.58 -7.30
C PHE A 224 8.09 9.20 -8.70
N SER A 225 7.08 8.89 -9.53
CA SER A 225 6.94 9.51 -10.85
C SER A 225 6.68 11.03 -10.77
N LEU A 226 6.12 11.48 -9.66
CA LEU A 226 5.91 12.90 -9.35
C LEU A 226 7.08 13.53 -8.59
N GLY A 227 8.16 12.80 -8.32
CA GLY A 227 9.28 13.26 -7.49
C GLY A 227 8.90 13.47 -6.02
N ARG A 228 7.82 12.85 -5.54
CA ARG A 228 7.35 12.97 -4.15
C ARG A 228 8.08 11.97 -3.25
N ARG A 229 8.29 12.39 -2.00
CA ARG A 229 8.95 11.59 -0.97
C ARG A 229 8.03 10.51 -0.41
N VAL A 230 8.61 9.38 -0.05
CA VAL A 230 7.98 8.29 0.70
C VAL A 230 8.69 8.14 2.04
N ALA A 231 7.96 7.97 3.13
CA ALA A 231 8.49 7.94 4.49
C ALA A 231 7.94 6.77 5.33
N SER A 232 8.66 6.42 6.40
CA SER A 232 8.18 5.48 7.41
C SER A 232 7.36 6.22 8.48
N SER A 233 6.34 5.57 9.05
CA SER A 233 5.53 6.11 10.15
C SER A 233 6.33 6.36 11.44
N ALA A 234 7.46 5.68 11.63
CA ALA A 234 8.36 5.95 12.77
C ALA A 234 9.01 7.34 12.66
N ASN A 235 9.38 7.76 11.44
CA ASN A 235 9.95 9.07 11.16
C ASN A 235 9.43 9.66 9.82
N PRO A 236 8.22 10.24 9.81
CA PRO A 236 7.62 10.80 8.59
C PRO A 236 8.40 11.99 7.98
N ALA A 237 9.32 12.59 8.73
CA ALA A 237 10.16 13.69 8.26
C ALA A 237 11.37 13.22 7.41
N ALA A 238 11.70 11.92 7.42
CA ALA A 238 12.83 11.37 6.66
C ALA A 238 12.37 10.43 5.53
N GLU A 239 13.26 10.16 4.57
CA GLU A 239 13.01 9.13 3.56
C GLU A 239 12.86 7.74 4.20
N ALA A 240 11.96 6.92 3.64
CA ALA A 240 11.82 5.54 4.05
C ALA A 240 13.10 4.76 3.72
N ILE A 241 13.60 4.00 4.69
CA ILE A 241 14.79 3.18 4.54
C ILE A 241 14.35 1.77 4.15
N ILE A 242 15.01 1.20 3.13
CA ILE A 242 14.77 -0.18 2.71
C ILE A 242 15.12 -1.14 3.86
N ASN A 243 14.17 -1.99 4.22
CA ASN A 243 14.40 -3.09 5.12
C ASN A 243 14.92 -4.32 4.35
N ASP A 244 16.20 -4.62 4.49
CA ASP A 244 16.85 -5.79 3.89
C ASP A 244 16.69 -7.09 4.69
N SER A 245 16.11 -7.01 5.89
CA SER A 245 15.87 -8.11 6.83
C SER A 245 14.37 -8.27 7.08
N TYR A 246 13.67 -8.80 6.08
CA TYR A 246 12.22 -8.98 6.14
C TYR A 246 11.83 -10.47 6.20
N ASP A 247 11.35 -10.91 7.36
CA ASP A 247 11.06 -12.32 7.65
C ASP A 247 9.79 -12.88 6.97
N PHE A 248 9.03 -12.02 6.29
CA PHE A 248 7.70 -12.32 5.75
C PHE A 248 7.64 -12.48 4.23
N ALA A 249 8.70 -12.12 3.53
CA ALA A 249 8.79 -12.33 2.09
C ALA A 249 10.07 -13.10 1.79
N ARG A 250 9.98 -14.11 0.93
CA ARG A 250 11.17 -14.78 0.42
C ARG A 250 11.86 -13.83 -0.55
N LYS A 251 13.13 -13.52 -0.30
CA LYS A 251 13.98 -12.85 -1.30
C LYS A 251 13.92 -13.66 -2.59
N THR A 252 13.75 -13.00 -3.73
CA THR A 252 13.99 -13.68 -5.01
C THR A 252 15.45 -14.10 -5.04
N ASN A 253 15.72 -15.40 -5.22
CA ASN A 253 17.07 -15.91 -5.45
C ASN A 253 17.55 -15.43 -6.83
N SER A 254 17.97 -14.17 -6.93
CA SER A 254 18.73 -13.68 -8.06
C SER A 254 20.19 -14.12 -7.88
N ARG A 255 20.46 -15.42 -8.06
CA ARG A 255 21.77 -15.80 -8.60
C ARG A 255 21.82 -15.36 -10.06
N SER A 256 21.87 -14.05 -10.28
CA SER A 256 22.24 -13.52 -11.58
C SER A 256 23.75 -13.75 -11.74
N LYS A 257 24.11 -14.26 -12.91
CA LYS A 257 25.47 -14.48 -13.39
C LYS A 257 26.18 -13.13 -13.63
N PHE A 258 26.19 -12.24 -12.65
CA PHE A 258 26.96 -10.98 -12.67
C PHE A 258 28.28 -11.07 -11.89
N GLY A 259 28.60 -12.24 -11.32
CA GLY A 259 29.91 -12.51 -10.69
C GLY A 259 31.06 -12.80 -11.67
N SER A 260 30.77 -12.98 -12.97
CA SER A 260 31.77 -13.38 -13.98
C SER A 260 32.32 -12.24 -14.83
N VAL A 261 31.69 -11.07 -14.87
CA VAL A 261 32.18 -9.91 -15.67
C VAL A 261 33.21 -9.09 -14.89
N ILE A 262 33.06 -8.96 -13.58
CA ILE A 262 34.02 -8.25 -12.71
C ILE A 262 35.35 -9.02 -12.58
N ARG A 263 35.34 -10.34 -12.81
CA ARG A 263 36.57 -11.17 -12.79
C ARG A 263 37.37 -11.11 -14.09
N TRP A 264 36.77 -10.73 -15.22
CA TRP A 264 37.45 -10.67 -16.52
C TRP A 264 38.25 -9.38 -16.72
N MET A 265 37.83 -8.26 -16.12
CA MET A 265 38.54 -6.97 -16.26
C MET A 265 39.79 -6.83 -15.38
N ARG A 266 40.02 -7.74 -14.42
CA ARG A 266 41.12 -7.62 -13.44
C ARG A 266 42.42 -8.35 -13.83
N ASN A 267 42.39 -9.15 -14.90
CA ASN A 267 43.51 -10.01 -15.34
C ASN A 267 43.87 -9.83 -16.83
N ARG A 268 44.00 -8.60 -17.33
CA ARG A 268 44.71 -8.38 -18.61
C ARG A 268 46.19 -8.11 -18.33
N PRO A 269 47.13 -8.81 -19.00
CA PRO A 269 48.53 -8.40 -19.01
C PRO A 269 48.64 -7.03 -19.68
N LYS A 270 49.46 -6.14 -19.10
CA LYS A 270 49.83 -4.87 -19.73
C LYS A 270 50.70 -5.20 -20.96
N LEU A 271 50.29 -4.73 -22.13
CA LEU A 271 51.21 -4.45 -23.24
C LEU A 271 51.82 -3.06 -23.00
#